data_AF-A0A958XKM3-F1
#
_entry.id   AF-A0A958XKM3-F1
#
_cell.length_a   1.000
_cell.length_b   1.000
_cell.length_c   1.000
_cell.angle_alpha   90.00
_cell.angle_beta   90.00
_cell.angle_gamma   90.00
#
_symmetry.space_group_name_H-M   'P 1'
#
loop_
_entity.id
_entity.type
_entity.pdbx_description
1 polymer ?
#
loop_
_entity_poly.entity_id
_entity_poly.type
_entity_poly.pdbx_seq_one_letter_code
_entity_poly.pdbx_strand_id
1 'polypeptide(L)'
;MDNQNQPLDADMDPAGENPQELIITENIRQYWTESRKWGLFFAVLGFIYLGFLLLSVLGISSMGNGGIFAGVFMLLIAGGLIFVPVWLIFQFSQNLKKGLETESIEALGLSFTSLRRLYQFAGILMIVILAFYAIMFLFMLTFMAGRGGM
;
A
#
# COMPACT_ATOMS: atom_id res chain seq x y z
N MET A 1 -45.82 46.01 -2.11
CA MET A 1 -46.44 45.56 -0.85
C MET A 1 -45.66 44.35 -0.44
N ASP A 2 -44.68 44.59 0.42
CA ASP A 2 -43.70 43.60 0.85
C ASP A 2 -44.42 42.54 1.66
N ASN A 3 -44.34 41.29 1.21
CA ASN A 3 -44.83 40.15 1.98
C ASN A 3 -43.82 39.86 3.09
N GLN A 4 -43.90 40.64 4.17
CA GLN A 4 -43.06 40.54 5.37
C GLN A 4 -43.45 39.39 6.33
N ASN A 5 -44.23 38.41 5.86
CA ASN A 5 -44.72 37.32 6.70
C ASN A 5 -44.19 35.95 6.27
N GLN A 6 -42.98 35.90 5.70
CA GLN A 6 -42.28 34.64 5.55
C GLN A 6 -41.78 34.21 6.95
N PRO A 7 -42.28 33.11 7.54
CA PRO A 7 -41.87 32.71 8.88
C PRO A 7 -40.37 32.41 8.88
N LEU A 8 -39.67 32.86 9.92
CA LEU A 8 -38.21 32.72 10.10
C LEU A 8 -37.75 31.25 10.17
N ASP A 9 -38.71 30.34 10.19
CA ASP A 9 -38.57 28.89 10.36
C ASP A 9 -38.74 28.15 9.02
N ALA A 10 -39.07 28.88 7.93
CA ALA A 10 -39.17 28.32 6.59
C ALA A 10 -37.82 27.92 5.97
N ASP A 11 -36.72 28.27 6.64
CA ASP A 11 -35.35 27.84 6.30
C ASP A 11 -34.80 26.82 7.33
N MET A 12 -35.64 26.42 8.30
CA MET A 12 -35.34 25.31 9.20
C MET A 12 -36.03 24.06 8.67
N ASP A 13 -35.56 23.56 7.53
CA ASP A 13 -35.75 22.16 7.18
C ASP A 13 -34.69 21.32 7.93
N PRO A 14 -35.03 20.63 9.03
CA PRO A 14 -34.10 19.72 9.71
C PRO A 14 -33.75 18.49 8.85
N ALA A 15 -34.31 18.36 7.64
CA ALA A 15 -34.01 17.30 6.67
C ALA A 15 -33.20 17.80 5.45
N GLY A 16 -32.61 18.99 5.52
CA GLY A 16 -31.76 19.57 4.48
C GLY A 16 -30.28 19.12 4.50
N GLU A 17 -29.92 18.04 5.19
CA GLU A 17 -28.62 17.41 4.96
C GLU A 17 -28.68 16.70 3.60
N ASN A 18 -28.37 17.44 2.53
CA ASN A 18 -27.96 16.83 1.27
C ASN A 18 -26.88 15.79 1.61
N PRO A 19 -27.12 14.48 1.41
CA PRO A 19 -26.12 13.48 1.69
C PRO A 19 -24.94 13.81 0.79
N GLN A 20 -23.86 14.29 1.39
CA GLN A 20 -22.68 14.89 0.75
C GLN A 20 -22.48 14.33 -0.66
N GLU A 21 -23.00 15.03 -1.67
CA GLU A 21 -22.97 14.54 -3.03
C GLU A 21 -21.52 14.52 -3.47
N LEU A 22 -21.04 13.35 -3.89
CA LEU A 22 -19.65 13.14 -4.24
C LEU A 22 -19.37 13.83 -5.58
N ILE A 23 -18.91 15.07 -5.54
CA ILE A 23 -18.52 15.82 -6.74
C ILE A 23 -17.09 15.42 -7.14
N ILE A 24 -16.96 14.47 -8.06
CA ILE A 24 -15.67 14.14 -8.70
C ILE A 24 -15.59 14.88 -10.03
N THR A 25 -14.68 15.86 -10.13
CA THR A 25 -14.34 16.49 -11.40
C THR A 25 -13.71 15.47 -12.36
N GLU A 26 -14.01 15.60 -13.65
CA GLU A 26 -13.50 14.70 -14.71
C GLU A 26 -11.96 14.53 -14.67
N ASN A 27 -11.23 15.61 -14.40
CA ASN A 27 -9.77 15.57 -14.27
C ASN A 27 -9.31 14.62 -13.15
N ILE A 28 -9.98 14.67 -11.99
CA ILE A 28 -9.65 13.82 -10.83
C ILE A 28 -9.97 12.36 -11.15
N ARG A 29 -11.13 12.12 -11.79
CA ARG A 29 -11.54 10.80 -12.26
C ARG A 29 -10.50 10.20 -13.20
N GLN A 30 -9.95 11.00 -14.13
CA GLN A 30 -8.90 10.57 -15.05
C GLN A 30 -7.62 10.17 -14.30
N TYR A 31 -7.09 11.02 -13.41
CA TYR A 31 -5.87 10.73 -12.66
C TYR A 31 -6.00 9.50 -11.76
N TRP A 32 -7.14 9.35 -11.09
CA TRP A 32 -7.41 8.19 -10.24
C TRP A 32 -7.56 6.93 -11.07
N THR A 33 -8.20 7.02 -12.24
CA THR A 33 -8.30 5.89 -13.18
C THR A 33 -6.93 5.46 -13.69
N GLU A 34 -6.04 6.40 -14.00
CA GLU A 34 -4.69 6.11 -14.44
C GLU A 34 -3.85 5.49 -13.30
N SER A 35 -3.85 6.12 -12.13
CA SER A 35 -3.17 5.61 -10.93
C SER A 35 -3.62 4.19 -10.57
N ARG A 36 -4.93 3.93 -10.70
CA ARG A 36 -5.52 2.61 -10.51
C ARG A 36 -4.98 1.57 -11.50
N LYS A 37 -4.89 1.92 -12.79
CA LYS A 37 -4.37 1.02 -13.85
C LYS A 37 -2.91 0.68 -13.58
N TRP A 38 -2.09 1.68 -13.25
CA TRP A 38 -0.69 1.46 -12.87
C TRP A 38 -0.56 0.60 -11.61
N GLY A 39 -1.35 0.89 -10.57
CA GLY A 39 -1.38 0.05 -9.37
C GLY A 39 -1.72 -1.40 -9.68
N LEU A 40 -2.71 -1.66 -10.54
CA LEU A 40 -3.10 -3.02 -10.92
C LEU A 40 -1.97 -3.72 -11.68
N PHE A 41 -1.29 -3.01 -12.58
CA PHE A 41 -0.13 -3.53 -13.30
C PHE A 41 1.00 -3.94 -12.34
N PHE A 42 1.36 -3.08 -11.38
CA PHE A 42 2.37 -3.40 -10.37
C PHE A 42 1.95 -4.57 -9.46
N ALA A 43 0.68 -4.64 -9.09
CA ALA A 43 0.16 -5.76 -8.31
C ALA A 43 0.30 -7.09 -9.07
N VAL A 44 -0.08 -7.12 -10.36
CA VAL A 44 0.05 -8.32 -11.20
C VAL A 44 1.51 -8.75 -11.34
N LEU A 45 2.43 -7.82 -11.61
CA LEU A 45 3.87 -8.11 -11.65
C LEU A 45 4.38 -8.67 -10.32
N GLY A 46 3.93 -8.10 -9.20
CA GLY A 46 4.28 -8.57 -7.86
C GLY A 46 3.79 -9.99 -7.59
N PHE A 47 2.57 -10.33 -7.99
CA PHE A 47 2.05 -11.69 -7.87
C PHE A 47 2.78 -12.68 -8.77
N ILE A 48 3.15 -12.29 -9.99
CA ILE A 48 3.98 -13.10 -10.88
C ILE A 48 5.35 -13.37 -10.22
N TYR A 49 5.97 -12.33 -9.66
CA TYR A 49 7.24 -12.46 -8.94
C TYR A 49 7.13 -13.40 -7.73
N LEU A 50 6.06 -13.31 -6.94
CA LEU A 50 5.76 -14.27 -5.86
C LEU A 50 5.64 -15.70 -6.36
N GLY A 51 5.04 -15.90 -7.54
CA GLY A 51 4.98 -17.19 -8.22
C GLY A 51 6.37 -17.75 -8.55
N PHE A 52 7.27 -16.91 -9.09
CA PHE A 52 8.67 -17.30 -9.33
C PHE A 52 9.43 -17.61 -8.02
N LEU A 53 9.14 -16.89 -6.94
CA LEU A 53 9.73 -17.14 -5.62
C LEU A 53 9.32 -18.51 -5.08
N LEU A 54 8.08 -18.95 -5.32
CA LEU A 54 7.63 -20.29 -4.97
C LEU A 54 8.36 -21.36 -5.78
N LEU A 55 8.55 -21.13 -7.08
CA LEU A 55 9.28 -22.06 -7.95
C LEU A 55 10.77 -22.16 -7.59
N SER A 56 11.39 -21.07 -7.15
CA SER A 56 12.82 -21.07 -6.80
C SER A 56 13.14 -22.01 -5.64
N VAL A 57 12.20 -22.22 -4.71
CA VAL A 57 12.36 -23.15 -3.58
C VAL A 57 12.51 -24.58 -4.04
N LEU A 58 11.83 -24.98 -5.11
CA LEU A 58 12.01 -26.32 -5.69
C LEU A 58 13.45 -26.50 -6.17
N GLY A 59 14.02 -25.47 -6.80
CA GLY A 59 15.43 -25.45 -7.21
C GLY A 59 16.38 -25.57 -6.02
N ILE A 60 16.20 -24.75 -4.98
CA ILE A 60 17.05 -24.75 -3.79
C ILE A 60 16.91 -26.07 -3.00
N SER A 61 15.71 -26.64 -2.94
CA SER A 61 15.44 -27.90 -2.24
C SER A 61 16.17 -29.11 -2.82
N SER A 62 16.56 -29.05 -4.11
CA SER A 62 17.33 -30.11 -4.77
C SER A 62 18.77 -30.25 -4.24
N MET A 63 19.26 -29.26 -3.48
CA MET A 63 20.60 -29.24 -2.88
C MET A 63 20.71 -30.06 -1.58
N GLY A 64 19.65 -30.79 -1.21
CA GLY A 64 19.56 -31.61 0.00
C GLY A 64 18.86 -30.90 1.16
N ASN A 65 18.90 -31.52 2.35
CA ASN A 65 18.11 -31.07 3.51
C ASN A 65 18.38 -29.61 3.91
N GLY A 66 19.63 -29.13 3.80
CA GLY A 66 19.96 -27.73 4.05
C GLY A 66 19.29 -26.75 3.08
N GLY A 67 19.10 -27.17 1.82
CA GLY A 67 18.39 -26.41 0.80
C GLY A 67 16.89 -26.27 1.07
N ILE A 68 16.26 -27.32 1.61
CA ILE A 68 14.85 -27.26 2.02
C ILE A 68 14.66 -26.21 3.12
N PHE A 69 15.48 -26.24 4.18
CA PHE A 69 15.41 -25.26 5.26
C PHE A 69 15.66 -23.83 4.77
N ALA A 70 16.68 -23.64 3.93
CA ALA A 70 16.99 -22.33 3.35
C ALA A 70 15.85 -21.80 2.45
N GLY A 71 15.26 -22.67 1.62
CA GLY A 71 14.15 -22.31 0.74
C GLY A 71 12.89 -21.91 1.51
N VAL A 72 12.51 -22.69 2.53
CA VAL A 72 11.35 -22.36 3.39
C VAL A 72 11.59 -21.05 4.15
N PHE A 73 12.79 -20.87 4.72
CA PHE A 73 13.15 -19.64 5.42
C PHE A 73 13.09 -18.41 4.50
N MET A 74 13.60 -18.54 3.28
CA MET A 74 13.52 -17.50 2.25
C MET A 74 12.08 -17.16 1.89
N LEU A 75 11.20 -18.16 1.72
CA LEU A 75 9.78 -17.93 1.43
C LEU A 75 9.07 -17.16 2.54
N LEU A 76 9.32 -17.51 3.80
CA LEU A 76 8.67 -16.86 4.93
C LEU A 76 9.05 -15.38 5.03
N ILE A 77 10.33 -15.07 4.85
CA ILE A 77 10.82 -13.69 4.94
C ILE A 77 10.48 -12.92 3.67
N ALA A 78 10.99 -13.35 2.52
CA ALA A 78 10.87 -12.61 1.27
C ALA A 78 9.43 -12.65 0.74
N GLY A 79 8.77 -13.81 0.81
CA GLY A 79 7.36 -13.94 0.43
C GLY A 79 6.46 -13.11 1.32
N GLY A 80 6.60 -13.20 2.65
CA GLY A 80 5.81 -12.40 3.58
C GLY A 80 6.01 -10.89 3.37
N LEU A 81 7.25 -10.44 3.18
CA LEU A 81 7.58 -9.03 3.01
C LEU A 81 7.09 -8.45 1.69
N ILE A 82 7.13 -9.22 0.60
CA ILE A 82 6.71 -8.78 -0.74
C ILE A 82 5.20 -8.95 -0.92
N PHE A 83 4.59 -9.93 -0.28
CA PHE A 83 3.15 -10.19 -0.38
C PHE A 83 2.32 -9.03 0.14
N VAL A 84 2.69 -8.48 1.31
CA VAL A 84 1.94 -7.38 1.95
C VAL A 84 1.78 -6.16 1.04
N PRO A 85 2.85 -5.55 0.47
CA PRO A 85 2.70 -4.38 -0.39
C PRO A 85 1.97 -4.70 -1.69
N VAL A 86 2.22 -5.86 -2.30
CA VAL A 86 1.54 -6.30 -3.54
C VAL A 86 0.03 -6.42 -3.31
N TRP A 87 -0.37 -7.02 -2.20
CA TRP A 87 -1.77 -7.16 -1.83
C TRP A 87 -2.44 -5.81 -1.54
N LEU A 88 -1.75 -4.89 -0.87
CA LEU A 88 -2.28 -3.54 -0.58
C LEU A 88 -2.46 -2.70 -1.85
N ILE A 89 -1.52 -2.78 -2.80
CA ILE A 89 -1.63 -2.10 -4.10
C ILE A 89 -2.81 -2.68 -4.89
N PHE A 90 -2.97 -4.01 -4.89
CA PHE A 90 -4.12 -4.66 -5.52
C PHE A 90 -5.44 -4.17 -4.92
N GLN A 91 -5.55 -4.15 -3.58
CA GLN A 91 -6.75 -3.70 -2.89
C GLN A 91 -7.06 -2.23 -3.18
N PHE A 92 -6.04 -1.36 -3.20
CA PHE A 92 -6.18 0.04 -3.62
C PHE A 92 -6.80 0.13 -5.02
N SER A 93 -6.24 -0.57 -6.01
CA SER A 93 -6.73 -0.52 -7.38
C SER A 93 -8.16 -1.06 -7.54
N GLN A 94 -8.52 -2.11 -6.81
CA GLN A 94 -9.86 -2.70 -6.88
C GLN A 94 -10.92 -1.81 -6.21
N ASN A 95 -10.61 -1.24 -5.03
CA ASN A 95 -11.52 -0.36 -4.32
C ASN A 95 -11.67 1.00 -5.00
N LEU A 96 -10.58 1.54 -5.56
CA LEU A 96 -10.64 2.78 -6.33
C LEU A 96 -11.47 2.61 -7.61
N LYS A 97 -11.41 1.43 -8.25
CA LYS A 97 -12.31 1.09 -9.37
C LYS A 97 -13.78 1.22 -8.94
N LYS A 98 -14.14 0.51 -7.87
CA LYS A 98 -15.51 0.47 -7.35
C LYS A 98 -16.00 1.85 -6.94
N GLY A 99 -15.18 2.61 -6.23
CA GLY A 99 -15.53 3.96 -5.79
C GLY A 99 -15.76 4.94 -6.94
N LEU A 100 -15.01 4.80 -8.04
CA LEU A 100 -15.24 5.61 -9.25
C LEU A 100 -16.49 5.17 -10.02
N GLU A 101 -16.78 3.87 -10.10
CA GLU A 101 -17.91 3.34 -10.88
C GLU A 101 -19.26 3.48 -10.15
N THR A 102 -19.24 3.43 -8.82
CA THR A 102 -20.46 3.46 -7.97
C THR A 102 -20.62 4.79 -7.22
N GLU A 103 -19.68 5.71 -7.39
CA GLU A 103 -19.63 7.01 -6.68
C GLU A 103 -19.77 6.84 -5.16
N SER A 104 -19.27 5.72 -4.64
CA SER A 104 -19.30 5.38 -3.22
C SER A 104 -18.12 6.01 -2.49
N ILE A 105 -18.42 6.97 -1.61
CA ILE A 105 -17.47 7.59 -0.69
C ILE A 105 -16.78 6.52 0.18
N GLU A 106 -17.52 5.48 0.59
CA GLU A 106 -16.99 4.37 1.38
C GLU A 106 -15.91 3.58 0.62
N ALA A 107 -16.19 3.19 -0.63
CA ALA A 107 -15.24 2.46 -1.45
C ALA A 107 -13.98 3.29 -1.76
N LEU A 108 -14.14 4.61 -1.97
CA LEU A 108 -13.01 5.53 -2.09
C LEU A 108 -12.19 5.60 -0.80
N GLY A 109 -12.84 5.74 0.36
CA GLY A 109 -12.18 5.74 1.67
C GLY A 109 -11.38 4.46 1.92
N LEU A 110 -11.91 3.30 1.55
CA LEU A 110 -11.21 2.01 1.63
C LEU A 110 -9.99 1.95 0.71
N SER A 111 -10.05 2.56 -0.47
CA SER A 111 -8.92 2.63 -1.39
C SER A 111 -7.77 3.43 -0.76
N PHE A 112 -8.03 4.64 -0.25
CA PHE A 112 -7.02 5.49 0.39
C PHE A 112 -6.51 4.91 1.71
N THR A 113 -7.35 4.17 2.44
CA THR A 113 -6.89 3.42 3.62
C THR A 113 -5.85 2.37 3.24
N SER A 114 -6.04 1.67 2.12
CA SER A 114 -5.07 0.69 1.62
C SER A 114 -3.76 1.36 1.22
N LEU A 115 -3.84 2.53 0.57
CA LEU A 115 -2.68 3.34 0.21
C LEU A 115 -1.92 3.86 1.44
N ARG A 116 -2.64 4.33 2.48
CA ARG A 116 -2.05 4.74 3.76
C ARG A 116 -1.28 3.58 4.40
N ARG A 117 -1.87 2.38 4.46
CA ARG A 117 -1.20 1.19 5.00
C ARG A 117 0.06 0.84 4.22
N LEU A 118 0.05 1.00 2.90
CA LEU A 118 1.23 0.78 2.05
C LEU A 118 2.38 1.71 2.45
N TYR A 119 2.10 3.01 2.61
CA TYR A 119 3.11 3.99 3.04
C TYR A 119 3.59 3.77 4.48
N GLN A 120 2.70 3.36 5.39
CA GLN A 120 3.09 3.01 6.75
C GLN A 120 4.04 1.80 6.77
N PHE A 121 3.71 0.76 6.01
CA PHE A 121 4.57 -0.41 5.85
C PHE A 121 5.94 -0.03 5.26
N ALA A 122 5.96 0.76 4.17
CA ALA A 122 7.19 1.22 3.55
C ALA A 122 8.04 2.10 4.49
N GLY A 123 7.40 2.96 5.28
CA GLY A 123 8.08 3.80 6.28
C GLY A 123 8.73 2.97 7.39
N ILE A 124 8.02 1.98 7.93
CA ILE A 124 8.58 1.06 8.94
C ILE A 124 9.75 0.28 8.34
N LEU A 125 9.60 -0.25 7.13
CA LEU A 125 10.65 -0.96 6.41
C LEU A 125 11.90 -0.07 6.26
N MET A 126 11.71 1.19 5.87
CA MET A 126 12.80 2.15 5.69
C MET A 126 13.55 2.42 7.00
N ILE A 127 12.83 2.58 8.12
CA ILE A 127 13.44 2.75 9.44
C ILE A 127 14.29 1.53 9.81
N VAL A 128 13.78 0.32 9.58
CA VAL A 128 14.50 -0.93 9.84
C VAL A 128 15.79 -0.98 9.01
N ILE A 129 15.72 -0.70 7.70
CA ILE A 129 16.87 -0.70 6.80
C ILE A 129 17.92 0.33 7.26
N LEU A 130 17.51 1.54 7.63
CA LEU A 130 18.41 2.58 8.12
C LEU A 130 19.09 2.19 9.44
N ALA A 131 18.36 1.54 10.36
CA ALA A 131 18.94 1.04 11.60
C ALA A 131 20.02 -0.02 11.34
N PHE A 132 19.78 -0.94 10.40
CA PHE A 132 20.79 -1.91 9.98
C PHE A 132 22.03 -1.24 9.37
N TYR A 133 21.85 -0.25 8.49
CA TYR A 133 22.97 0.50 7.92
C TYR A 133 23.79 1.24 8.99
N ALA A 134 23.13 1.86 9.98
CA ALA A 134 23.81 2.54 11.08
C ALA A 134 24.66 1.56 11.91
N ILE A 135 24.11 0.38 12.23
CA ILE A 135 24.84 -0.67 12.95
C ILE A 135 26.04 -1.14 12.13
N MET A 136 25.84 -1.47 10.84
CA MET A 136 26.94 -1.89 9.96
C MET A 136 28.05 -0.85 9.86
N PHE A 137 27.69 0.43 9.81
CA PHE A 137 28.65 1.53 9.77
C PHE A 137 29.52 1.58 11.05
N LEU A 138 28.91 1.44 12.23
CA LEU A 138 29.65 1.36 13.50
C LEU A 138 30.56 0.13 13.58
N PHE A 139 30.07 -1.02 13.11
CA PHE A 139 30.89 -2.24 12.99
C PHE A 139 32.09 -2.03 12.06
N MET A 140 31.90 -1.38 10.91
CA MET A 140 32.96 -1.10 9.97
C MET A 140 34.03 -0.17 10.56
N LEU A 141 33.63 0.88 11.27
CA LEU A 141 34.55 1.81 11.93
C LEU A 141 35.42 1.13 12.99
N THR A 142 34.81 0.32 13.86
CA THR A 142 35.53 -0.39 14.93
C THR A 142 36.45 -1.48 14.37
N PHE A 143 36.00 -2.22 13.36
CA PHE A 143 36.81 -3.24 12.69
C PHE A 143 38.01 -2.65 11.94
N MET A 144 37.84 -1.49 11.28
CA MET A 144 38.92 -0.79 10.59
C MET A 144 39.97 -0.24 11.58
N ALA A 145 39.53 0.35 12.69
CA ALA A 145 40.43 0.83 13.73
C ALA A 145 41.25 -0.30 14.38
N GLY A 146 40.66 -1.49 14.55
CA GLY A 146 41.35 -2.65 15.12
C GLY A 146 42.43 -3.28 14.23
N ARG A 147 42.38 -3.07 12.91
CA ARG A 147 43.38 -3.60 11.95
C ARG A 147 44.56 -2.64 11.69
N GLY A 148 44.41 -1.35 12.00
CA GLY A 148 45.49 -0.37 11.84
C GLY A 148 46.52 -0.32 12.98
N GLY A 149 46.32 -1.12 14.03
CA GLY A 149 47.18 -1.21 15.22
C GLY A 149 47.94 -2.53 15.37
N MET A 150 48.02 -3.36 14.33
CA MET A 150 48.87 -4.57 14.26
C MET A 150 50.00 -4.38 13.26
#